data_AF-A0AB39P6A9-F1
#
_entry.id   AF-A0AB39P6A9-F1
#
_cell.length_a   1.000
_cell.length_b   1.000
_cell.length_c   1.000
_cell.angle_alpha   90.00
_cell.angle_beta   90.00
_cell.angle_gamma   90.00
#
_symmetry.space_group_name_H-M   'P 1'
#
loop_
_entity.id
_entity.type
_entity.pdbx_description
1 polymer ?
#
loop_
_entity_poly.entity_id
_entity_poly.type
_entity_poly.pdbx_seq_one_letter_code
_entity_poly.pdbx_strand_id
1 'polypeptide(L)'
;MDHKALAMEMRGLREQVTGITDTAVAAADGLLIAADTADTIDPEGLAAIAAAGLGIARRTTEATGRGALRRTVAYGSHGCAAFYAVGDTALMVVLGDEGIDLDRLHQETQPTLQRIGTILTAPDPAESDLTEPVPTEPDLTEPDPTESAPTATELSATEGV
;
A
#
# COMPACT_ATOMS: atom_id res chain seq x y z
N MET A 1 -13.80 -4.18 -7.38
CA MET A 1 -13.10 -3.01 -7.96
C MET A 1 -13.72 -2.61 -9.30
N ASP A 2 -14.18 -1.36 -9.41
CA ASP A 2 -14.82 -0.83 -10.64
C ASP A 2 -13.81 -0.28 -11.66
N HIS A 3 -13.32 -1.15 -12.56
CA HIS A 3 -12.36 -0.79 -13.60
C HIS A 3 -12.86 0.32 -14.53
N LYS A 4 -14.17 0.38 -14.79
CA LYS A 4 -14.79 1.44 -15.60
C LYS A 4 -14.73 2.80 -14.90
N ALA A 5 -14.96 2.84 -13.58
CA ALA A 5 -14.86 4.08 -12.81
C ALA A 5 -13.41 4.57 -12.78
N LEU A 6 -12.45 3.65 -12.62
CA LEU A 6 -11.02 3.96 -12.67
C LEU A 6 -10.61 4.58 -14.01
N ALA A 7 -11.01 3.97 -15.13
CA ALA A 7 -10.71 4.49 -16.46
C ALA A 7 -11.34 5.89 -16.70
N MET A 8 -12.53 6.16 -16.16
CA MET A 8 -13.18 7.47 -16.26
C MET A 8 -12.40 8.55 -15.50
N GLU A 9 -11.89 8.24 -14.29
CA GLU A 9 -11.06 9.17 -13.52
C GLU A 9 -9.74 9.48 -14.22
N MET A 10 -9.07 8.46 -14.74
CA MET A 10 -7.81 8.60 -15.50
C MET A 10 -8.01 9.47 -16.74
N ARG A 11 -9.06 9.20 -17.52
CA ARG A 11 -9.41 10.00 -18.70
C ARG A 11 -9.79 11.43 -18.33
N GLY A 12 -10.55 11.61 -17.24
CA GLY A 12 -10.92 12.93 -16.74
C GLY A 12 -9.71 13.78 -16.38
N LEU A 13 -8.68 13.20 -15.77
CA LEU A 13 -7.43 13.90 -15.46
C LEU A 13 -6.71 14.35 -16.75
N ARG A 14 -6.63 13.47 -17.75
CA ARG A 14 -6.02 13.77 -19.06
C ARG A 14 -6.74 14.91 -19.78
N GLU A 15 -8.07 14.99 -19.65
CA GLU A 15 -8.87 16.08 -20.24
C GLU A 15 -8.72 17.41 -19.47
N GLN A 16 -8.43 17.37 -18.17
CA GLN A 16 -8.28 18.56 -17.31
C GLN A 16 -6.90 19.23 -17.39
N VAL A 17 -5.86 18.44 -17.68
CA VAL A 17 -4.46 18.91 -17.72
C VAL A 17 -3.91 18.74 -19.14
N THR A 18 -3.74 19.87 -19.83
CA THR A 18 -3.06 19.89 -21.12
C THR A 18 -1.61 19.44 -20.95
N GLY A 19 -1.16 18.54 -21.83
CA GLY A 19 0.19 18.00 -21.83
C GLY A 19 0.32 16.61 -21.22
N ILE A 20 -0.72 16.06 -20.58
CA ILE A 20 -0.73 14.63 -20.20
C ILE A 20 -0.85 13.78 -21.46
N THR A 21 0.14 12.92 -21.69
CA THR A 21 0.17 12.00 -22.82
C THR A 21 -0.44 10.65 -22.45
N ASP A 22 -0.08 10.12 -21.29
CA ASP A 22 -0.40 8.76 -20.88
C ASP A 22 -0.56 8.66 -19.36
N THR A 23 -1.39 7.74 -18.91
CA THR A 23 -1.57 7.46 -17.48
C THR A 23 -1.67 5.96 -17.22
N ALA A 24 -1.20 5.53 -16.06
CA ALA A 24 -1.36 4.14 -15.61
C ALA A 24 -1.61 4.10 -14.10
N VAL A 25 -2.32 3.08 -13.64
CA VAL A 25 -2.54 2.78 -12.23
C VAL A 25 -2.08 1.35 -11.99
N ALA A 26 -1.31 1.15 -10.93
CA ALA A 26 -0.72 -0.12 -10.58
C ALA A 26 -0.78 -0.35 -9.07
N ALA A 27 -0.67 -1.60 -8.66
CA ALA A 27 -0.45 -1.96 -7.27
C ALA A 27 0.98 -1.56 -6.83
N ALA A 28 1.19 -1.47 -5.52
CA ALA A 28 2.47 -1.05 -4.93
C ALA A 28 3.65 -2.01 -5.26
N ASP A 29 3.36 -3.24 -5.69
CA ASP A 29 4.31 -4.24 -6.16
C ASP A 29 4.64 -4.14 -7.66
N GLY A 30 3.95 -3.26 -8.39
CA GLY A 30 4.17 -3.03 -9.82
C GLY A 30 3.25 -3.84 -10.74
N LEU A 31 2.25 -4.55 -10.22
CA LEU A 31 1.23 -5.16 -11.07
C LEU A 31 0.29 -4.10 -11.64
N LEU A 32 0.12 -4.09 -12.96
CA LEU A 32 -0.76 -3.16 -13.66
C LEU A 32 -2.23 -3.43 -13.31
N ILE A 33 -2.97 -2.37 -12.98
CA ILE A 33 -4.42 -2.41 -12.71
C ILE A 33 -5.19 -1.82 -13.89
N ALA A 34 -4.77 -0.66 -14.39
CA ALA A 34 -5.37 0.00 -15.54
C ALA A 34 -4.36 0.91 -16.24
N ALA A 35 -4.51 1.07 -17.55
CA ALA A 35 -3.69 1.95 -18.37
C ALA A 35 -4.57 2.72 -19.36
N ASP A 36 -4.24 4.00 -19.54
CA ASP A 36 -4.61 4.83 -20.70
C ASP A 36 -3.29 5.33 -21.30
N THR A 37 -2.66 4.45 -22.07
CA THR A 37 -1.36 4.67 -22.70
C THR A 37 -1.48 4.45 -24.21
N ALA A 38 -0.65 5.14 -25.00
CA ALA A 38 -0.49 4.84 -26.42
C ALA A 38 0.10 3.43 -26.63
N ASP A 39 -0.20 2.81 -27.78
CA ASP A 39 0.27 1.46 -28.15
C ASP A 39 1.80 1.31 -28.17
N THR A 40 2.54 2.42 -28.18
CA THR A 40 4.02 2.44 -28.16
C THR A 40 4.62 2.26 -26.77
N ILE A 41 3.82 2.35 -25.72
CA ILE A 41 4.28 2.24 -24.32
C ILE A 41 3.89 0.85 -23.79
N ASP A 42 4.83 0.18 -23.15
CA ASP A 42 4.60 -1.04 -22.38
C ASP A 42 4.06 -0.66 -20.98
N PRO A 43 2.75 -0.84 -20.71
CA PRO A 43 2.16 -0.39 -19.47
C PRO A 43 2.57 -1.27 -18.27
N GLU A 44 2.80 -2.57 -18.48
CA GLU A 44 3.30 -3.48 -17.45
C GLU A 44 4.74 -3.09 -17.04
N GLY A 45 5.60 -2.83 -18.03
CA GLY A 45 6.95 -2.33 -17.77
C GLY A 45 6.94 -0.98 -17.04
N LEU A 46 6.08 -0.06 -17.46
CA LEU A 46 5.92 1.25 -16.82
C LEU A 46 5.48 1.12 -15.36
N ALA A 47 4.53 0.23 -15.07
CA ALA A 47 4.05 -0.05 -13.71
C ALA A 47 5.17 -0.58 -12.81
N ALA A 48 5.96 -1.55 -13.30
CA ALA A 48 7.08 -2.12 -12.56
C ALA A 48 8.17 -1.08 -12.27
N ILE A 49 8.53 -0.25 -13.26
CA ILE A 49 9.52 0.83 -13.10
C ILE A 49 9.02 1.86 -12.08
N ALA A 50 7.74 2.25 -12.15
CA ALA A 50 7.15 3.20 -11.23
C ALA A 50 7.14 2.67 -9.79
N ALA A 51 6.77 1.40 -9.58
CA ALA A 51 6.81 0.75 -8.27
C ALA A 51 8.23 0.74 -7.68
N ALA A 52 9.22 0.36 -8.48
CA ALA A 52 10.62 0.39 -8.07
C ALA A 52 11.10 1.81 -7.72
N GLY A 53 10.79 2.79 -8.56
CA GLY A 53 11.14 4.20 -8.35
C GLY A 53 10.50 4.80 -7.09
N LEU A 54 9.22 4.50 -6.86
CA LEU A 54 8.50 4.91 -5.66
C LEU A 54 9.07 4.24 -4.40
N GLY A 55 9.43 2.96 -4.49
CA GLY A 55 10.08 2.23 -3.39
C GLY A 55 11.44 2.82 -2.98
N ILE A 56 12.27 3.19 -3.96
CA ILE A 56 13.55 3.88 -3.71
C ILE A 56 13.30 5.25 -3.06
N ALA A 57 12.35 6.02 -3.59
CA ALA A 57 12.03 7.33 -3.07
C ALA A 57 11.46 7.27 -1.64
N ARG A 58 10.62 6.27 -1.32
CA ARG A 58 10.08 6.05 0.05
C ARG A 58 11.21 5.78 1.04
N ARG A 59 12.11 4.86 0.70
CA ARG A 59 13.29 4.58 1.54
C ARG A 59 14.19 5.81 1.71
N THR A 60 14.31 6.62 0.67
CA THR A 60 15.08 7.87 0.72
C THR A 60 14.45 8.87 1.68
N THR A 61 13.13 9.07 1.62
CA THR A 61 12.43 10.00 2.52
C THR A 61 12.45 9.53 3.97
N GLU A 62 12.35 8.21 4.20
CA GLU A 62 12.51 7.59 5.52
C GLU A 62 13.92 7.81 6.06
N ALA A 63 14.96 7.44 5.30
CA ALA A 63 16.36 7.55 5.71
C ALA A 63 16.80 8.99 5.99
N THR A 64 16.19 9.96 5.33
CA THR A 64 16.51 11.39 5.48
C THR A 64 15.57 12.13 6.44
N GLY A 65 14.60 11.44 7.04
CA GLY A 65 13.62 12.02 7.97
C GLY A 65 12.71 13.07 7.31
N ARG A 66 12.37 12.89 6.03
CA ARG A 66 11.48 13.80 5.28
C ARG A 66 10.01 13.40 5.34
N GLY A 67 9.68 12.33 6.05
CA GLY A 67 8.31 11.84 6.25
C GLY A 67 7.81 10.97 5.08
N ALA A 68 6.49 10.91 4.92
CA ALA A 68 5.86 10.09 3.90
C ALA A 68 6.09 10.64 2.49
N LEU A 69 6.51 9.76 1.57
CA LEU A 69 6.65 10.10 0.16
C LEU A 69 5.27 10.38 -0.43
N ARG A 70 5.14 11.52 -1.11
CA ARG A 70 3.93 11.86 -1.88
C ARG A 70 4.07 11.52 -3.36
N ARG A 71 5.21 11.85 -3.95
CA ARG A 71 5.47 11.69 -5.38
C ARG A 71 6.96 11.73 -5.73
N THR A 72 7.27 11.24 -6.91
CA THR A 72 8.58 11.39 -7.58
C THR A 72 8.35 11.85 -9.02
N VAL A 73 9.22 12.70 -9.55
CA VAL A 73 9.16 13.15 -10.95
C VAL A 73 10.52 12.93 -11.60
N ALA A 74 10.53 12.27 -12.74
CA ALA A 74 11.68 12.13 -13.61
C ALA A 74 11.50 13.02 -14.85
N TYR A 75 12.52 13.81 -15.18
CA TYR A 75 12.53 14.65 -16.37
C TYR A 75 13.40 14.01 -17.44
N GLY A 76 12.91 14.03 -18.68
CA GLY A 76 13.65 13.67 -19.88
C GLY A 76 13.66 14.82 -20.88
N SER A 77 14.40 14.64 -21.97
CA SER A 77 14.47 15.63 -23.06
C SER A 77 13.16 15.83 -23.82
N HIS A 78 12.16 14.98 -23.58
CA HIS A 78 10.88 14.98 -24.30
C HIS A 78 9.67 15.11 -23.38
N GLY A 79 9.89 15.49 -22.11
CA GLY A 79 8.82 15.61 -21.13
C GLY A 79 9.19 15.04 -19.77
N CYS A 80 8.20 14.54 -19.04
CA CYS A 80 8.38 14.02 -17.69
C CYS A 80 7.50 12.81 -17.39
N ALA A 81 7.93 12.03 -16.40
CA ALA A 81 7.17 10.95 -15.79
C ALA A 81 7.00 11.25 -14.30
N ALA A 82 5.75 11.39 -13.87
CA ALA A 82 5.40 11.61 -12.47
C ALA A 82 4.77 10.35 -11.87
N PHE A 83 5.33 9.87 -10.77
CA PHE A 83 4.85 8.72 -10.00
C PHE A 83 4.25 9.21 -8.69
N TYR A 84 3.00 8.85 -8.44
CA TYR A 84 2.23 9.27 -7.26
C TYR A 84 1.88 8.06 -6.41
N ALA A 85 2.06 8.18 -5.10
CA ALA A 85 1.54 7.20 -4.16
C ALA A 85 0.02 7.34 -4.04
N VAL A 86 -0.70 6.22 -4.17
CA VAL A 86 -2.15 6.12 -3.88
C VAL A 86 -2.30 5.29 -2.61
N GLY A 87 -2.21 5.96 -1.47
CA GLY A 87 -2.12 5.28 -0.18
C GLY A 87 -0.88 4.37 -0.09
N ASP A 88 -1.08 3.18 0.47
CA ASP A 88 -0.01 2.20 0.69
C ASP A 88 -0.07 0.99 -0.26
N THR A 89 -1.18 0.82 -0.99
CA THR A 89 -1.44 -0.38 -1.79
C THR A 89 -1.34 -0.15 -3.30
N ALA A 90 -1.33 1.11 -3.74
CA ALA A 90 -1.34 1.44 -5.16
C ALA A 90 -0.50 2.68 -5.48
N LEU A 91 -0.28 2.88 -6.78
CA LEU A 91 0.39 4.02 -7.35
C LEU A 91 -0.27 4.44 -8.66
N MET A 92 -0.06 5.70 -9.03
CA MET A 92 -0.47 6.25 -10.32
C MET A 92 0.74 6.84 -11.03
N VAL A 93 0.83 6.57 -12.33
CA VAL A 93 1.82 7.11 -13.24
C VAL A 93 1.14 8.10 -14.17
N VAL A 94 1.76 9.26 -14.36
CA VAL A 94 1.36 10.25 -15.35
C VAL A 94 2.58 10.61 -16.18
N LEU A 95 2.47 10.42 -17.50
CA LEU A 95 3.44 10.91 -18.46
C LEU A 95 2.94 12.22 -19.05
N GLY A 96 3.86 13.17 -19.17
CA GLY A 96 3.59 14.47 -19.77
C GLY A 96 4.65 14.85 -20.78
N ASP A 97 4.26 15.67 -21.76
CA ASP A 97 5.17 16.25 -22.73
C ASP A 97 6.04 17.37 -22.11
N GLU A 98 6.92 17.97 -22.92
CA GLU A 98 7.83 19.04 -22.49
C GLU A 98 7.11 20.31 -22.01
N GLY A 99 5.86 20.53 -22.44
CA GLY A 99 5.07 21.71 -22.12
C GLY A 99 4.17 21.57 -20.90
N ILE A 100 4.21 20.42 -20.20
CA ILE A 100 3.29 20.17 -19.10
C ILE A 100 3.54 21.12 -17.91
N ASP A 101 2.46 21.77 -17.46
CA ASP A 101 2.48 22.55 -16.23
C ASP A 101 2.39 21.59 -15.03
N LEU A 102 3.54 21.33 -14.39
CA LEU A 102 3.63 20.40 -13.27
C LEU A 102 2.95 20.88 -11.99
N ASP A 103 2.82 22.19 -11.80
CA ASP A 103 2.10 22.74 -10.66
C ASP A 103 0.61 22.50 -10.84
N ARG A 104 0.08 22.77 -12.05
CA ARG A 104 -1.29 22.44 -12.41
C ARG A 104 -1.54 20.94 -12.39
N LEU A 105 -0.63 20.14 -12.96
CA LEU A 105 -0.72 18.68 -12.90
C LEU A 105 -0.89 18.21 -11.47
N HIS A 106 -0.09 18.74 -10.54
CA HIS A 106 -0.19 18.33 -9.15
C HIS A 106 -1.54 18.66 -8.53
N GLN A 107 -2.02 19.90 -8.77
CA GLN A 107 -3.29 20.39 -8.22
C GLN A 107 -4.46 19.53 -8.68
N GLU A 108 -4.50 19.16 -9.97
CA GLU A 108 -5.59 18.35 -10.54
C GLU A 108 -5.44 16.85 -10.24
N THR A 109 -4.20 16.38 -10.07
CA THR A 109 -3.94 14.97 -9.73
C THR A 109 -4.37 14.64 -8.30
N GLN A 110 -4.20 15.56 -7.33
CA GLN A 110 -4.57 15.33 -5.93
C GLN A 110 -6.02 14.83 -5.70
N PRO A 111 -7.07 15.52 -6.18
CA PRO A 111 -8.44 15.03 -6.02
C PRO A 111 -8.68 13.72 -6.77
N THR A 112 -8.04 13.54 -7.93
CA THR A 112 -8.12 12.31 -8.73
C THR A 112 -7.53 11.12 -7.98
N LEU A 113 -6.36 11.26 -7.33
CA LEU A 113 -5.75 10.20 -6.52
C LEU A 113 -6.64 9.79 -5.35
N GLN A 114 -7.36 10.72 -4.72
CA GLN A 114 -8.30 10.42 -3.64
C GLN A 114 -9.50 9.61 -4.13
N ARG A 115 -10.06 9.97 -5.29
CA ARG A 115 -11.15 9.22 -5.93
C ARG A 115 -10.69 7.83 -6.37
N ILE A 116 -9.54 7.74 -7.01
CA ILE A 116 -8.91 6.45 -7.38
C ILE A 116 -8.67 5.59 -6.15
N GLY A 117 -8.10 6.14 -5.08
CA GLY A 117 -7.90 5.42 -3.83
C GLY A 117 -9.21 4.86 -3.26
N THR A 118 -10.29 5.64 -3.31
CA THR A 118 -11.63 5.18 -2.89
C THR A 118 -12.14 4.02 -3.75
N ILE A 119 -11.94 4.07 -5.06
CA ILE A 119 -12.34 3.01 -6.01
C ILE A 119 -11.53 1.72 -5.76
N LEU A 120 -10.25 1.85 -5.44
CA LEU A 120 -9.35 0.72 -5.17
C LEU A 120 -9.56 0.10 -3.78
N THR A 121 -9.91 0.91 -2.78
CA THR A 121 -10.23 0.44 -1.41
C THR A 121 -11.67 -0.02 -1.26
N ALA A 122 -12.55 0.24 -2.22
CA ALA A 122 -13.92 -0.28 -2.19
C ALA A 122 -13.87 -1.82 -2.07
N PRO A 123 -14.33 -2.38 -0.94
CA PRO A 123 -14.26 -3.82 -0.73
C PRO A 123 -15.06 -4.50 -1.84
N ASP A 124 -14.47 -5.54 -2.45
CA ASP A 124 -15.30 -6.53 -3.11
C ASP A 124 -16.23 -7.11 -2.02
N PRO A 125 -17.57 -7.03 -2.16
CA PRO A 125 -18.47 -7.65 -1.19
C PRO A 125 -18.30 -9.18 -1.08
N ALA A 126 -17.38 -9.80 -1.82
CA ALA A 126 -17.11 -11.24 -1.83
C ALA A 126 -15.94 -11.73 -0.95
N GLU A 127 -15.14 -10.87 -0.30
CA GLU A 127 -13.96 -11.32 0.49
C GLU A 127 -13.97 -10.91 1.98
N SER A 128 -15.15 -10.67 2.56
CA SER A 128 -15.32 -10.51 4.01
C SER A 128 -15.81 -11.80 4.69
N ASP A 129 -15.39 -12.97 4.20
CA ASP A 129 -15.83 -14.27 4.77
C ASP A 129 -14.68 -15.27 5.00
N LEU A 130 -13.43 -14.80 5.12
CA LEU A 130 -12.29 -15.66 5.52
C LEU A 130 -11.53 -15.17 6.77
N THR A 131 -12.12 -14.29 7.57
CA THR A 131 -11.72 -14.20 8.99
C THR A 131 -12.64 -15.12 9.79
N GLU A 132 -12.52 -16.43 9.59
CA GLU A 132 -12.89 -17.33 10.67
C GLU A 132 -11.92 -17.06 11.83
N PRO A 133 -12.41 -16.69 13.03
CA PRO A 133 -11.54 -16.59 14.18
C PRO A 133 -10.97 -17.98 14.45
N VAL A 134 -9.63 -18.09 14.49
CA VAL A 134 -8.94 -19.29 14.96
C VAL A 134 -9.60 -19.72 16.27
N PRO A 135 -10.22 -20.91 16.36
CA PRO A 135 -10.69 -21.41 17.63
C PRO A 135 -9.45 -21.61 18.49
N THR A 136 -9.33 -20.79 19.54
CA THR A 136 -8.36 -21.03 20.61
C THR A 136 -8.80 -22.33 21.26
N GLU A 137 -8.04 -23.41 21.01
CA GLU A 137 -8.25 -24.68 21.69
C GLU A 137 -8.22 -24.41 23.22
N PRO A 138 -9.22 -24.90 23.97
CA PRO A 138 -9.21 -24.75 25.42
C PRO A 138 -8.08 -25.61 25.99
N ASP A 139 -7.24 -24.97 26.81
CA ASP A 139 -6.27 -25.61 27.69
C ASP A 139 -6.95 -26.73 28.49
N LEU A 140 -6.59 -27.98 28.17
CA LEU A 140 -6.94 -29.16 28.94
C LEU A 140 -5.64 -29.73 29.51
N THR A 141 -5.06 -28.99 30.44
CA THR A 141 -4.15 -29.57 31.43
C THR A 141 -4.93 -29.78 32.70
N GLU A 142 -5.36 -31.03 32.95
CA GLU A 142 -5.41 -31.71 34.26
C GLU A 142 -6.04 -33.10 34.06
N PRO A 143 -5.70 -34.15 34.85
CA PRO A 143 -5.27 -34.08 36.26
C PRO A 143 -4.08 -35.02 36.64
N ASP A 144 -3.46 -34.77 37.79
CA ASP A 144 -2.63 -35.77 38.50
C ASP A 144 -3.38 -36.25 39.77
N PRO A 145 -3.67 -37.55 39.93
CA PRO A 145 -4.49 -38.03 41.04
C PRO A 145 -3.65 -38.30 42.31
N THR A 146 -4.10 -37.69 43.41
CA THR A 146 -4.13 -38.23 44.79
C THR A 146 -3.05 -39.23 45.21
N GLU A 147 -2.14 -38.80 46.08
CA GLU A 147 -1.67 -39.68 47.17
C GLU A 147 -1.67 -38.95 48.52
N SER A 148 -2.60 -39.39 49.38
CA SER A 148 -2.64 -39.08 50.80
C SER A 148 -1.54 -39.85 51.54
N ALA A 149 -0.82 -39.19 52.47
CA ALA A 149 -0.84 -39.53 53.90
C ALA A 149 0.12 -38.64 54.73
N PRO A 150 -0.20 -38.37 56.01
CA PRO A 150 0.60 -37.55 56.91
C PRO A 150 1.60 -38.38 57.74
N THR A 151 2.69 -37.78 58.21
CA THR A 151 3.42 -38.25 59.40
C THR A 151 4.08 -37.07 60.09
N ALA A 152 3.64 -36.83 61.32
CA ALA A 152 4.32 -35.99 62.29
C ALA A 152 5.58 -36.70 62.78
N THR A 153 6.69 -35.97 62.83
CA THR A 153 7.86 -36.31 63.65
C THR A 153 8.34 -35.02 64.31
N GLU A 154 8.12 -34.93 65.62
CA GLU A 154 8.83 -34.04 66.54
C GLU A 154 10.36 -34.20 66.39
N LEU A 155 11.13 -33.12 66.59
CA LEU A 155 12.30 -33.10 67.48
C LEU A 155 13.07 -31.76 67.41
N SER A 156 13.03 -31.05 68.54
CA SER A 156 14.16 -30.43 69.27
C SER A 156 14.98 -29.26 68.69
N ALA A 157 14.96 -28.16 69.45
CA ALA A 157 16.06 -27.28 69.89
C ALA A 157 17.06 -26.75 68.84
N THR A 158 17.37 -25.45 68.80
CA THR A 158 18.21 -24.82 69.83
C THR A 158 18.21 -23.30 69.72
N GLU A 159 18.29 -22.66 70.88
CA GLU A 159 18.60 -21.25 71.13
C GLU A 159 19.84 -20.73 70.38
N GLY A 160 19.83 -19.43 70.09
CA GLY A 160 20.99 -18.68 69.62
C GLY A 160 20.77 -17.17 69.80
N VAL A 161 21.10 -16.72 71.02
CA VAL A 161 21.41 -15.37 71.56
C VAL A 161 21.31 -14.18 70.61
#